data_AF-A0A819Q2V6-F1
#
_entry.id   AF-A0A819Q2V6-F1
#
_cell.length_a   1.000
_cell.length_b   1.000
_cell.length_c   1.000
_cell.angle_alpha   90.00
_cell.angle_beta   90.00
_cell.angle_gamma   90.00
#
_symmetry.space_group_name_H-M   'P 1'
#
loop_
_entity.id
_entity.type
_entity.pdbx_description
1 polymer ?
#
loop_
_entity_poly.entity_id
_entity_poly.type
_entity_poly.pdbx_seq_one_letter_code
_entity_poly.pdbx_strand_id
1 'polypeptide(L)'
;MPSNSVEYVYRNLFLWCVLTHRLETARLFLDYMETRICSALIASKILRALSKYAPDRDTHDILKNEASDFETYAIECIRCCYHYDREQACELVIRRIKLYGNV
;
A
#
# COMPACT_ATOMS: atom_id res chain seq x y z
N MET A 1 -18.59 8.57 -16.95
CA MET A 1 -17.37 9.14 -16.34
C MET A 1 -17.70 9.67 -14.94
N PRO A 2 -17.60 8.82 -13.90
CA PRO A 2 -17.14 9.30 -12.58
C PRO A 2 -16.25 8.29 -11.81
N SER A 3 -15.72 7.23 -12.44
CA SER A 3 -14.99 6.16 -11.71
C SER A 3 -13.71 6.62 -10.99
N ASN A 4 -13.05 7.68 -11.47
CA ASN A 4 -11.80 8.14 -10.85
C ASN A 4 -11.98 8.92 -9.54
N SER A 5 -13.12 9.54 -9.24
CA SER A 5 -13.18 10.43 -8.06
C SER A 5 -13.10 9.66 -6.73
N VAL A 6 -13.71 8.49 -6.66
CA VAL A 6 -13.78 7.69 -5.42
C VAL A 6 -12.41 7.08 -5.08
N GLU A 7 -11.70 6.55 -6.07
CA GLU A 7 -10.32 6.04 -5.89
C GLU A 7 -9.37 7.12 -5.36
N TYR A 8 -9.49 8.37 -5.83
CA TYR A 8 -8.70 9.48 -5.29
C TYR A 8 -9.05 9.78 -3.83
N VAL A 9 -10.33 9.68 -3.44
CA VAL A 9 -10.75 9.87 -2.04
C VAL A 9 -10.17 8.76 -1.17
N TYR A 10 -10.32 7.49 -1.56
CA TYR A 10 -9.76 6.36 -0.82
C TYR A 10 -8.24 6.44 -0.72
N ARG A 11 -7.55 6.77 -1.82
CA ARG A 11 -6.11 7.02 -1.80
C ARG A 11 -5.72 8.10 -0.81
N ASN A 12 -6.41 9.24 -0.83
CA ASN A 12 -6.07 10.37 0.05
C ASN A 12 -6.30 10.02 1.53
N LEU A 13 -7.41 9.36 1.85
CA LEU A 13 -7.71 8.91 3.21
C LEU A 13 -6.73 7.83 3.67
N PHE A 14 -6.41 6.87 2.80
CA PHE A 14 -5.39 5.85 3.04
C PHE A 14 -4.04 6.48 3.37
N LEU A 15 -3.55 7.40 2.54
CA LEU A 15 -2.27 8.08 2.77
C LEU A 15 -2.29 8.89 4.06
N TRP A 16 -3.40 9.57 4.34
CA TRP A 16 -3.57 10.29 5.61
C TRP A 16 -3.51 9.34 6.80
N CYS A 17 -4.15 8.17 6.73
CA CYS A 17 -4.08 7.16 7.78
C CYS A 17 -2.64 6.64 7.99
N VAL A 18 -1.90 6.37 6.91
CA VAL A 18 -0.49 5.94 7.01
C VAL A 18 0.37 7.02 7.65
N LEU A 19 0.26 8.27 7.20
CA LEU A 19 1.05 9.40 7.71
C LEU A 19 0.71 9.76 9.17
N THR A 20 -0.53 9.50 9.60
CA THR A 20 -0.98 9.75 10.98
C THR A 20 -0.91 8.49 11.87
N HIS A 21 -0.24 7.43 11.40
CA HIS A 21 -0.03 6.16 12.10
C HIS A 21 -1.34 5.44 12.52
N ARG A 22 -2.44 5.65 11.77
CA ARG A 22 -3.73 4.95 11.93
C ARG A 22 -3.80 3.70 11.05
N LEU A 23 -2.90 2.75 11.29
CA LEU A 23 -2.62 1.66 10.35
C LEU A 23 -3.75 0.63 10.19
N GLU A 24 -4.57 0.42 11.22
CA GLU A 24 -5.76 -0.43 11.10
C GLU A 24 -6.77 0.14 10.10
N THR A 25 -7.03 1.45 10.16
CA THR A 25 -7.90 2.13 9.20
C THR A 25 -7.28 2.15 7.81
N ALA A 26 -5.96 2.32 7.70
CA ALA A 26 -5.25 2.21 6.43
C ALA A 26 -5.44 0.83 5.79
N ARG A 27 -5.36 -0.25 6.57
CA ARG A 27 -5.61 -1.62 6.09
C ARG A 27 -7.04 -1.79 5.58
N LEU A 28 -8.03 -1.25 6.28
CA LEU A 28 -9.43 -1.29 5.84
C LEU A 28 -9.63 -0.63 4.47
N PHE A 29 -8.95 0.48 4.17
CA PHE A 29 -9.05 1.11 2.85
C PHE A 29 -8.52 0.24 1.72
N LEU A 30 -7.51 -0.61 1.97
CA LEU A 30 -6.95 -1.48 0.93
C LEU A 30 -8.00 -2.43 0.34
N ASP A 31 -8.99 -2.85 1.12
CA ASP A 31 -10.04 -3.76 0.66
C ASP A 31 -11.00 -3.08 -0.34
N TYR A 32 -11.05 -1.74 -0.35
CA TYR A 32 -11.90 -0.95 -1.24
C TYR A 32 -11.15 -0.38 -2.45
N MET A 33 -9.84 -0.58 -2.54
CA MET A 33 -8.99 0.02 -3.58
C MET A 33 -8.63 -0.99 -4.67
N GLU A 34 -8.85 -0.63 -5.92
CA GLU A 34 -8.39 -1.41 -7.08
C GLU A 34 -6.84 -1.44 -7.17
N THR A 35 -6.18 -0.41 -6.62
CA THR A 35 -4.72 -0.31 -6.60
C THR A 35 -4.08 -0.85 -5.33
N ARG A 36 -4.78 -1.67 -4.53
CA ARG A 36 -4.36 -2.10 -3.19
C ARG A 36 -2.93 -2.61 -3.07
N ILE A 37 -2.43 -3.35 -4.08
CA ILE A 37 -1.04 -3.85 -4.11
C ILE A 37 -0.05 -2.69 -4.10
N CYS A 38 -0.23 -1.72 -5.00
CA CYS A 38 0.61 -0.52 -5.06
C CYS A 38 0.45 0.35 -3.81
N SER A 39 -0.78 0.53 -3.32
CA SER A 39 -1.08 1.28 -2.11
C SER A 39 -0.34 0.71 -0.90
N ALA A 40 -0.36 -0.62 -0.72
CA ALA A 40 0.38 -1.30 0.34
C ALA A 40 1.91 -1.12 0.20
N LEU A 41 2.46 -1.25 -1.00
CA LEU A 41 3.89 -0.99 -1.24
C LEU A 41 4.29 0.47 -0.95
N ILE A 42 3.42 1.42 -1.25
CA ILE A 42 3.61 2.83 -0.92
C ILE A 42 3.59 3.04 0.60
N ALA A 43 2.65 2.41 1.32
CA ALA A 43 2.63 2.46 2.78
C ALA A 43 3.91 1.89 3.39
N SER A 44 4.38 0.73 2.92
CA SER A 44 5.67 0.18 3.34
C SER A 44 6.81 1.18 3.11
N LYS A 45 6.87 1.78 1.92
CA LYS A 45 7.91 2.77 1.58
C LYS A 45 7.87 3.99 2.51
N ILE A 46 6.68 4.49 2.84
CA ILE A 46 6.49 5.61 3.77
C ILE A 46 6.98 5.21 5.17
N LEU A 47 6.53 4.07 5.70
CA LEU A 47 6.91 3.61 7.04
C LEU A 47 8.41 3.33 7.16
N ARG A 48 9.04 2.72 6.14
CA ARG A 48 10.51 2.56 6.06
C ARG A 48 11.25 3.90 5.99
N ALA A 49 10.64 4.93 5.41
CA ALA A 49 11.23 6.25 5.39
C ALA A 49 11.11 6.93 6.76
N LEU A 50 9.93 6.82 7.40
CA LEU A 50 9.67 7.34 8.75
C LEU A 50 10.55 6.68 9.81
N SER A 51 10.83 5.38 9.69
CA SER A 51 11.68 4.68 10.68
C SER A 51 13.07 5.29 10.80
N LYS A 52 13.60 5.92 9.75
CA LYS A 52 14.90 6.62 9.78
C LYS A 52 14.92 7.84 10.69
N TYR A 53 13.74 8.37 11.03
CA TYR A 53 13.54 9.54 11.88
C TYR A 53 12.93 9.15 13.23
N ALA A 54 12.88 7.85 13.56
CA ALA A 54 12.36 7.38 14.83
C ALA A 54 13.20 7.93 16.01
N PRO A 55 12.56 8.31 17.12
CA PRO A 55 13.26 8.89 18.28
C PRO A 55 14.11 7.87 19.04
N ASP A 56 13.78 6.59 18.91
CA ASP A 56 14.42 5.48 19.61
C ASP A 56 14.39 4.20 18.76
N ARG A 57 15.12 3.18 19.24
CA ARG A 57 15.26 1.89 18.55
C ARG A 57 13.95 1.10 18.52
N ASP A 58 13.16 1.13 19.58
CA ASP A 58 11.91 0.37 19.66
C ASP A 58 10.92 0.92 18.64
N THR A 59 10.78 2.24 18.56
CA THR A 59 9.96 2.92 17.54
C THR A 59 10.46 2.64 16.12
N HIS A 60 11.79 2.63 15.90
CA HIS A 60 12.37 2.26 14.60
C HIS A 60 11.99 0.83 14.19
N ASP A 61 12.09 -0.12 15.11
CA ASP A 61 11.82 -1.53 14.86
C ASP A 61 10.31 -1.77 14.65
N ILE A 62 9.44 -1.08 15.39
CA ILE A 62 7.98 -1.10 15.18
C ILE A 62 7.65 -0.64 13.76
N LEU A 63 8.13 0.53 13.34
CA LEU A 63 7.84 1.08 12.00
C LEU A 63 8.34 0.16 10.87
N LYS A 64 9.46 -0.52 11.08
CA LYS A 64 9.98 -1.51 10.12
C LYS A 64 9.12 -2.76 10.05
N ASN A 65 8.64 -3.26 11.18
CA ASN A 65 7.77 -4.42 11.23
C ASN A 65 6.45 -4.11 10.53
N GLU A 66 5.83 -2.97 10.84
CA GLU A 66 4.60 -2.52 10.19
C GLU A 66 4.78 -2.31 8.67
N ALA A 67 5.93 -1.80 8.23
CA ALA A 67 6.25 -1.73 6.80
C ALA A 67 6.31 -3.12 6.15
N SER A 68 6.90 -4.08 6.85
CA SER A 68 7.00 -5.48 6.40
C SER A 68 5.63 -6.16 6.34
N ASP A 69 4.70 -5.78 7.22
CA ASP A 69 3.31 -6.25 7.18
C ASP A 69 2.59 -5.80 5.90
N PHE A 70 2.76 -4.53 5.50
CA PHE A 70 2.19 -4.04 4.23
C PHE A 70 2.84 -4.70 3.00
N GLU A 71 4.15 -4.99 3.04
CA GLU A 71 4.81 -5.77 1.99
C GLU A 71 4.23 -7.19 1.91
N THR A 72 4.04 -7.83 3.06
CA THR A 72 3.45 -9.17 3.14
C THR A 72 2.04 -9.15 2.55
N TYR A 73 1.21 -8.16 2.88
CA TYR A 73 -0.10 -7.98 2.26
C TYR A 73 -0.03 -7.89 0.73
N ALA A 74 0.90 -7.11 0.19
CA ALA A 74 1.08 -6.98 -1.25
C ALA A 74 1.51 -8.30 -1.91
N ILE A 75 2.44 -9.02 -1.27
CA ILE A 75 2.92 -10.34 -1.72
C ILE A 75 1.78 -11.36 -1.73
N GLU A 76 0.97 -11.41 -0.69
CA GLU A 76 -0.16 -12.31 -0.59
C GLU A 76 -1.23 -12.00 -1.66
N CYS A 77 -1.53 -10.71 -1.89
CA CYS A 77 -2.42 -10.31 -2.96
C CYS A 77 -1.93 -10.76 -4.34
N ILE A 78 -0.66 -10.51 -4.66
CA ILE A 78 -0.13 -10.89 -5.98
C ILE A 78 -0.01 -12.41 -6.13
N ARG A 79 0.28 -13.14 -5.05
CA ARG A 79 0.29 -14.61 -5.04
C ARG A 79 -1.10 -15.16 -5.38
N CYS A 80 -2.16 -14.62 -4.78
CA CYS A 80 -3.53 -14.99 -5.11
C CYS A 80 -3.86 -14.69 -6.59
N CYS A 81 -3.48 -13.52 -7.10
CA CYS A 81 -3.66 -13.18 -8.52
C CYS A 81 -2.90 -14.16 -9.43
N TYR A 82 -1.65 -14.48 -9.10
CA TYR A 82 -0.81 -15.38 -9.88
C TYR A 82 -1.33 -16.81 -9.92
N HIS A 83 -1.96 -17.28 -8.82
CA HIS A 83 -2.63 -18.58 -8.80
C HIS A 83 -3.89 -18.61 -9.69
N TYR A 84 -4.58 -17.48 -9.84
CA TYR A 84 -5.76 -17.37 -10.69
C TYR A 84 -5.40 -17.23 -12.17
N ASP A 85 -4.55 -16.27 -12.51
CA ASP A 85 -4.06 -16.01 -13.88
C ASP A 85 -2.65 -15.42 -13.81
N ARG A 86 -1.67 -16.20 -14.31
CA ARG A 86 -0.26 -15.83 -14.26
C ARG A 86 0.07 -14.64 -15.16
N GLU A 87 -0.53 -14.58 -16.35
CA GLU A 87 -0.20 -13.55 -17.35
C GLU A 87 -0.74 -12.19 -16.89
N GLN A 88 -1.99 -12.17 -16.44
CA GLN A 88 -2.60 -10.95 -15.87
C GLN A 88 -1.90 -10.52 -14.58
N ALA A 89 -1.48 -11.46 -13.72
CA ALA A 89 -0.71 -11.12 -12.53
C ALA A 89 0.64 -10.45 -12.88
N CYS A 90 1.35 -10.94 -13.89
CA CYS A 90 2.56 -10.29 -14.38
C CYS A 90 2.27 -8.87 -14.90
N GLU A 91 1.20 -8.70 -15.69
CA GLU A 91 0.77 -7.39 -16.17
C GLU A 91 0.46 -6.41 -15.02
N LEU A 92 -0.21 -6.89 -13.96
CA LEU A 92 -0.56 -6.10 -12.79
C LEU A 92 0.66 -5.50 -12.07
N VAL A 93 1.82 -6.16 -12.11
CA VAL A 93 3.05 -5.69 -11.46
C VAL A 93 3.81 -4.66 -12.31
N ILE A 94 3.73 -4.77 -13.64
CA ILE A 94 4.47 -3.88 -14.57
C ILE A 94 3.66 -2.67 -15.05
N ARG A 95 2.32 -2.68 -14.88
CA ARG A 95 1.46 -1.58 -15.32
C ARG A 95 1.76 -0.30 -14.55
N ARG A 96 1.59 0.84 -15.22
CA ARG A 96 1.68 2.16 -14.60
C ARG A 96 0.40 2.52 -13.84
N ILE A 97 0.56 3.12 -12.68
CA ILE A 97 -0.55 3.51 -11.82
C ILE A 97 -0.66 5.04 -11.77
N LYS A 98 -1.54 5.58 -12.61
CA LYS A 98 -1.82 7.03 -12.73
C LYS A 98 -2.17 7.65 -11.37
N LEU A 99 -2.90 6.91 -10.55
CA LEU A 99 -3.37 7.32 -9.23
C LEU A 99 -2.21 7.73 -8.29
N TYR A 100 -1.01 7.20 -8.51
CA TYR A 100 0.20 7.51 -7.74
C TYR A 100 1.28 8.20 -8.57
N GLY A 101 0.91 8.91 -9.64
CA GLY A 101 1.85 9.71 -10.43
C GLY A 101 2.53 8.97 -11.58
N ASN A 102 1.87 7.93 -12.12
CA ASN A 102 2.43 7.06 -13.17
C ASN A 102 3.66 6.25 -12.74
N VAL A 103 3.73 5.93 -11.45
CA VAL A 103 4.67 4.94 -10.91
C VAL A 103 4.37 3.54 -11.44
#